data_AF-A0A1N6KTM9-F1
#
_entry.id   AF-A0A1N6KTM9-F1
#
_cell.length_a   1.000
_cell.length_b   1.000
_cell.length_c   1.000
_cell.angle_alpha   90.00
_cell.angle_beta   90.00
_cell.angle_gamma   90.00
#
_symmetry.space_group_name_H-M   'P 1'
#
loop_
_entity.id
_entity.type
_entity.pdbx_description
1 polymer ?
#
loop_
_entity_poly.entity_id
_entity_poly.type
_entity_poly.pdbx_seq_one_letter_code
_entity_poly.pdbx_strand_id
1 'polypeptide(L)'
;MFVWELVSCRLRVAGWHVWHSTRNDAYGPTYTVHLQRPGVAYDVSGPTLTEAYAVASRRAREQEPTGVPQSGGGPHFPRLTAMARA
;
A
#
# COMPACT_ATOMS: atom_id res chain seq x y z
N MET A 1 8.00 -16.61 1.31
CA MET A 1 7.16 -15.55 0.72
C MET A 1 7.54 -14.24 1.37
N PHE A 2 7.95 -13.27 0.56
CA PHE A 2 8.37 -11.95 0.99
C PHE A 2 7.18 -11.00 1.14
N VAL A 3 7.29 -10.01 2.02
CA VAL A 3 6.22 -9.03 2.28
C VAL A 3 5.83 -8.27 1.02
N TRP A 4 6.80 -7.91 0.16
CA TRP A 4 6.53 -7.18 -1.07
C TRP A 4 5.70 -7.98 -2.08
N GLU A 5 5.82 -9.32 -2.10
CA GLU A 5 5.02 -10.18 -2.99
C GLU A 5 3.54 -10.13 -2.62
N LEU A 6 3.22 -10.16 -1.32
CA LEU A 6 1.86 -10.00 -0.83
C LEU A 6 1.26 -8.65 -1.21
N VAL A 7 2.05 -7.58 -1.09
CA VAL A 7 1.64 -6.23 -1.47
C VAL A 7 1.39 -6.14 -2.99
N SER A 8 2.30 -6.70 -3.79
CA SER A 8 2.18 -6.79 -5.24
C SER A 8 0.88 -7.51 -5.66
N CYS A 9 0.58 -8.65 -5.04
CA CYS A 9 -0.67 -9.38 -5.27
C CYS A 9 -1.92 -8.54 -4.92
N ARG A 10 -1.92 -7.86 -3.76
CA ARG A 10 -3.06 -7.01 -3.36
C ARG A 10 -3.29 -5.85 -4.32
N LEU A 11 -2.21 -5.20 -4.79
CA LEU A 11 -2.31 -4.12 -5.77
C LEU A 11 -2.89 -4.59 -7.10
N ARG A 12 -2.47 -5.77 -7.57
CA ARG A 12 -3.04 -6.38 -8.79
C ARG A 12 -4.52 -6.70 -8.64
N VAL A 13 -4.93 -7.25 -7.49
CA VAL A 13 -6.35 -7.50 -7.19
C VAL A 13 -7.16 -6.20 -7.15
N ALA A 14 -6.56 -5.10 -6.69
CA ALA A 14 -7.15 -3.75 -6.73
C ALA A 14 -7.16 -3.11 -8.14
N GLY A 15 -6.76 -3.85 -9.18
CA GLY A 15 -6.80 -3.39 -10.58
C GLY A 15 -5.58 -2.60 -11.02
N TRP A 16 -4.50 -2.56 -10.24
CA TRP A 16 -3.25 -1.95 -10.67
C TRP A 16 -2.41 -2.93 -11.49
N HIS A 17 -1.91 -2.48 -12.63
CA HIS A 17 -0.79 -3.11 -13.30
C HIS A 17 0.51 -2.72 -12.59
N VAL A 18 1.22 -3.72 -12.06
CA VAL A 18 2.38 -3.50 -11.18
C VAL A 18 3.58 -4.33 -11.62
N TRP A 19 4.70 -3.64 -11.82
CA TRP A 19 6.01 -4.22 -12.07
C TRP A 19 7.07 -3.40 -11.34
N HIS A 20 8.30 -3.92 -11.28
CA HIS A 20 9.41 -3.19 -10.69
C HIS A 20 10.64 -3.29 -11.58
N SER A 21 11.49 -2.28 -11.49
CA SER A 21 12.81 -2.24 -12.08
C SER A 21 13.86 -2.09 -10.98
N THR A 22 15.06 -2.60 -11.25
CA THR A 22 16.21 -2.43 -10.34
C THR A 22 17.30 -1.70 -11.10
N ARG A 23 17.84 -0.64 -10.50
CA ARG A 23 18.99 0.09 -11.01
C ARG A 23 20.11 -0.03 -9.99
N ASN A 24 21.30 -0.41 -10.44
CA ASN A 24 22.49 -0.39 -9.60
C ASN A 24 23.30 0.86 -9.95
N ASP A 25 23.59 1.69 -8.96
CA ASP A 25 24.47 2.86 -9.10
C ASP A 25 25.59 2.84 -8.05
N ALA A 26 26.39 3.91 -7.99
CA ALA A 26 27.53 4.02 -7.08
C ALA A 26 27.15 3.96 -5.59
N TYR A 27 25.88 4.17 -5.25
CA TYR A 27 25.35 4.12 -3.88
C TYR A 27 24.65 2.81 -3.55
N GLY A 28 24.52 1.89 -4.53
CA GLY A 28 23.93 0.57 -4.36
C GLY A 28 22.69 0.34 -5.23
N PRO A 29 21.90 -0.71 -4.92
CA PRO A 29 20.67 -0.99 -5.65
C PRO A 29 19.56 -0.01 -5.26
N THR A 30 18.96 0.61 -6.25
CA THR A 30 17.69 1.35 -6.14
C THR A 30 16.59 0.55 -6.83
N TYR A 31 15.50 0.32 -6.10
CA TYR A 31 14.34 -0.39 -6.61
C TYR A 31 13.22 0.59 -6.92
N THR A 32 12.67 0.54 -8.12
CA THR A 32 11.53 1.37 -8.52
C THR A 32 10.33 0.47 -8.79
N VAL A 33 9.23 0.74 -8.12
CA VAL A 33 7.93 0.10 -8.35
C VAL A 33 7.10 1.02 -9.22
N HIS A 34 6.58 0.46 -10.29
CA HIS A 34 5.73 1.14 -11.26
C HIS A 34 4.28 0.68 -11.03
N LEU A 35 3.39 1.65 -10.87
CA LEU A 35 1.96 1.46 -10.68
C LEU A 35 1.24 2.10 -11.85
N GLN A 36 0.40 1.34 -12.53
CA GLN A 36 -0.41 1.85 -13.63
C GLN A 36 -1.84 1.36 -13.55
N ARG A 37 -2.79 2.27 -13.82
CA ARG A 37 -4.20 1.97 -14.09
C ARG A 37 -4.71 2.94 -15.17
N PRO A 38 -5.88 2.73 -15.78
CA PRO A 38 -6.41 3.68 -16.76
C PRO A 38 -6.47 5.11 -16.18
N GLY A 39 -5.79 6.03 -16.85
CA GLY A 39 -5.75 7.45 -16.47
C GLY A 39 -4.76 7.83 -15.36
N VAL A 40 -4.03 6.88 -14.76
CA VAL A 40 -3.10 7.17 -13.66
C VAL A 40 -1.86 6.29 -13.69
N ALA A 41 -0.68 6.90 -13.56
CA ALA A 41 0.60 6.21 -13.43
C ALA A 41 1.45 6.83 -12.32
N TYR A 42 2.13 5.99 -11.54
CA TYR A 42 3.08 6.41 -10.50
C TYR A 42 4.32 5.54 -10.50
N ASP A 43 5.45 6.19 -10.25
CA ASP A 43 6.72 5.53 -10.01
C ASP A 43 7.19 5.86 -8.60
N VAL A 44 7.61 4.83 -7.87
CA VAL A 44 8.03 4.96 -6.47
C VAL A 44 9.34 4.22 -6.27
N SER A 45 10.37 4.93 -5.82
CA SER A 45 11.69 4.35 -5.58
C SER A 45 11.97 4.14 -4.09
N GLY A 46 12.77 3.13 -3.78
CA GLY A 46 13.27 2.87 -2.43
C GLY A 46 14.56 2.05 -2.45
N PRO A 47 15.31 2.05 -1.33
CA PRO A 47 16.55 1.26 -1.19
C PRO A 47 16.27 -0.25 -1.08
N THR A 48 15.03 -0.65 -0.82
CA THR A 48 14.60 -2.06 -0.85
C THR A 48 13.26 -2.20 -1.56
N LEU A 49 12.99 -3.38 -2.13
CA LEU A 49 11.67 -3.69 -2.71
C LEU A 49 10.55 -3.53 -1.68
N THR A 50 10.76 -3.95 -0.43
CA THR A 50 9.76 -3.83 0.63
C THR A 50 9.37 -2.38 0.88
N GLU A 51 10.34 -1.46 0.96
CA GLU A 51 10.07 -0.03 1.15
C GLU A 51 9.39 0.59 -0.07
N ALA A 52 9.88 0.31 -1.28
CA ALA A 52 9.28 0.82 -2.51
C ALA A 52 7.82 0.34 -2.65
N TYR A 53 7.53 -0.93 -2.35
CA TYR A 53 6.16 -1.46 -2.35
C TYR A 53 5.30 -0.92 -1.21
N ALA A 54 5.85 -0.66 -0.02
CA ALA A 54 5.10 -0.04 1.08
C ALA A 54 4.62 1.37 0.71
N VAL A 55 5.48 2.17 0.07
CA VAL A 55 5.14 3.51 -0.41
C VAL A 55 4.18 3.43 -1.61
N ALA A 56 4.39 2.51 -2.54
CA ALA A 56 3.46 2.24 -3.64
C ALA A 56 2.06 1.88 -3.14
N SER A 57 1.97 1.01 -2.13
CA SER A 57 0.70 0.64 -1.50
C SER A 57 -0.01 1.83 -0.85
N ARG A 58 0.74 2.71 -0.17
CA ARG A 58 0.19 3.95 0.37
C ARG A 58 -0.41 4.83 -0.75
N ARG A 59 0.35 5.06 -1.83
CA ARG A 59 -0.10 5.86 -2.99
C ARG A 59 -1.34 5.28 -3.66
N ALA A 60 -1.39 3.95 -3.85
CA ALA A 60 -2.55 3.30 -4.43
C ALA A 60 -3.82 3.52 -3.59
N ARG A 61 -3.70 3.49 -2.25
CA ARG A 61 -4.82 3.73 -1.32
C ARG A 61 -5.30 5.18 -1.30
N GLU A 62 -4.41 6.14 -1.50
CA GLU A 62 -4.78 7.56 -1.67
C GLU A 62 -5.63 7.79 -2.94
N GLN A 63 -5.58 6.85 -3.88
CA GLN A 63 -6.17 6.95 -5.21
C GLN A 63 -7.42 6.08 -5.38
N GLU A 64 -7.79 5.27 -4.38
CA GLU A 64 -9.06 4.59 -4.40
C GLU A 64 -10.19 5.62 -4.25
N PRO A 65 -11.17 5.63 -5.17
CA PRO A 65 -12.29 6.56 -5.05
C PRO A 65 -12.98 6.34 -3.70
N THR A 66 -13.24 7.45 -3.01
CA THR A 66 -13.85 7.56 -1.69
C THR A 66 -15.26 6.93 -1.67
N GLY A 67 -15.33 5.60 -1.66
CA GLY A 67 -16.54 4.80 -1.42
C GLY A 67 -16.50 4.07 -0.09
N VAL A 68 -15.38 4.17 0.65
CA VAL A 68 -15.23 3.67 2.01
C VAL A 68 -14.77 4.85 2.86
N PRO A 69 -15.50 5.26 3.91
CA PRO A 69 -14.95 6.25 4.82
C PRO A 69 -13.66 5.68 5.39
N GLN A 70 -12.56 6.38 5.14
CA GLN A 70 -11.35 6.23 5.93
C GLN A 70 -11.71 6.62 7.37
N SER A 71 -12.17 5.65 8.16
CA SER A 71 -12.14 5.76 9.60
C SER A 71 -10.67 5.79 10.02
N GLY A 72 -10.13 7.00 10.09
CA GLY A 72 -9.15 7.31 11.11
C GLY A 72 -9.78 6.96 12.46
N GLY A 73 -9.23 5.95 13.12
CA GLY A 73 -9.71 5.49 14.42
C GLY A 73 -8.84 4.33 14.83
N GLY A 74 -8.06 4.52 15.89
CA GLY A 74 -7.15 3.52 16.45
C GLY A 74 -7.84 2.23 16.91
N PRO A 75 -7.15 1.39 17.72
CA PRO A 75 -7.69 0.10 18.13
C PRO A 75 -9.05 0.27 18.83
N HIS A 76 -10.10 -0.19 18.14
CA HIS A 76 -11.48 -0.13 18.62
C HIS A 76 -11.68 -1.26 19.63
N PHE A 77 -11.34 -1.01 20.89
CA PHE A 77 -11.78 -1.87 21.99
C PHE A 77 -13.30 -1.67 22.17
N PRO A 78 -14.13 -2.73 22.10
CA PRO A 78 -15.52 -2.62 22.48
C PRO A 78 -15.59 -2.40 24.00
N ARG A 79 -15.84 -1.17 24.42
CA ARG A 79 -16.17 -0.84 25.81
C ARG A 79 -17.53 -1.45 26.09
N LEU A 80 -17.57 -2.57 26.80
CA LEU A 80 -18.78 -3.19 27.33
C LEU A 80 -19.47 -2.18 28.25
N THR A 81 -20.50 -1.49 27.75
CA THR A 81 -21.41 -0.72 28.58
C THR A 81 -22.36 -1.71 29.25
N ALA A 82 -21.98 -2.18 30.44
CA ALA A 82 -22.89 -2.88 31.33
C ALA A 82 -24.00 -1.91 31.74
N MET A 83 -25.20 -2.07 31.16
CA MET A 83 -26.42 -1.49 31.70
C MET A 83 -26.72 -2.20 33.03
N ALA A 84 -26.29 -1.61 34.14
CA ALA A 84 -26.82 -1.93 35.46
C ALA A 84 -28.23 -1.36 35.53
N ARG A 85 -29.23 -2.25 35.52
CA ARG A 85 -30.62 -1.95 35.84
C ARG A 85 -30.84 -2.34 37.29
N ALA A 86 -31.18 -1.38 38.14
CA ALA A 86 -31.78 -1.58 39.45
C ALA A 86 -33.22 -1.07 39.38
#